data_AF-A0AAD6U905-F1
#
_entry.id   AF-A0AAD6U905-F1
#
_cell.length_a   1.000
_cell.length_b   1.000
_cell.length_c   1.000
_cell.angle_alpha   90.00
_cell.angle_beta   90.00
_cell.angle_gamma   90.00
#
_symmetry.space_group_name_H-M   'P 1'
#
loop_
_entity.id
_entity.type
_entity.pdbx_description
1 polymer ?
#
loop_
_entity_poly.entity_id
_entity_poly.type
_entity_poly.pdbx_seq_one_letter_code
_entity_poly.pdbx_strand_id
1 'polypeptide(L)'
;MRSAVFLPVLCAAFGLVRATPIPAVDDRLLYKIPAKESMDAFGAAFTSRCSTWEPALHGASLTFLQALVEPGDFSGNNADTEVKLVCAWSNDAGIQTFTADVAASLGATPVSASDSPFLLYAIPAGETMDDFLSAFTSTCTTWPAAEADPSIRFLGSVHELGDFSGNNADTEVRLLCTWLKTDGSDTVEFTADVAASLGATPV
;
A
#
# COMPACT_ATOMS: atom_id res chain seq x y z
N MET A 1 -5.05 72.04 -18.53
CA MET A 1 -3.94 71.11 -18.22
C MET A 1 -4.56 69.75 -17.96
N ARG A 2 -4.38 68.79 -18.89
CA ARG A 2 -4.98 67.45 -18.81
C ARG A 2 -3.96 66.52 -18.16
N SER A 3 -4.21 66.10 -16.93
CA SER A 3 -3.37 65.13 -16.22
C SER A 3 -3.68 63.72 -16.72
N ALA A 4 -2.69 63.09 -17.34
CA ALA A 4 -2.71 61.67 -17.68
C ALA A 4 -2.28 60.87 -16.44
N VAL A 5 -3.17 60.01 -15.95
CA VAL A 5 -2.89 59.06 -14.87
C VAL A 5 -2.41 57.76 -15.51
N PHE A 6 -1.13 57.44 -15.34
CA PHE A 6 -0.55 56.16 -15.73
C PHE A 6 -0.83 55.12 -14.63
N LEU A 7 -1.64 54.10 -14.94
CA LEU A 7 -1.78 52.90 -14.10
C LEU A 7 -0.67 51.90 -14.46
N PRO A 8 0.15 51.42 -13.51
CA PRO A 8 1.02 50.28 -13.75
C PRO A 8 0.21 48.98 -13.66
N VAL A 9 0.22 48.21 -14.75
CA VAL A 9 -0.30 46.84 -14.81
C VAL A 9 0.68 45.94 -14.06
N LEU A 10 0.30 45.51 -12.86
CA LEU A 10 1.04 44.53 -12.06
C LEU A 10 0.70 43.13 -12.60
N CYS A 11 1.57 42.58 -13.46
CA CYS A 11 1.48 41.19 -13.90
C CYS A 11 1.74 40.25 -12.72
N ALA A 12 0.68 39.71 -12.12
CA ALA A 12 0.78 38.60 -11.17
C ALA A 12 1.15 37.32 -11.93
N ALA A 13 2.43 36.94 -11.91
CA ALA A 13 2.87 35.63 -12.34
C ALA A 13 2.41 34.60 -11.29
N PHE A 14 1.23 34.02 -11.49
CA PHE A 14 0.79 32.81 -10.79
C PHE A 14 1.65 31.65 -11.29
N GLY A 15 2.74 31.37 -10.58
CA GLY A 15 3.52 30.16 -10.76
C GLY A 15 2.65 28.94 -10.47
N LEU A 16 2.38 28.15 -11.50
CA LEU A 16 1.80 26.82 -11.37
C LEU A 16 2.79 25.96 -10.56
N VAL A 17 2.56 25.85 -9.25
CA VAL A 17 3.16 24.79 -8.44
C VAL A 17 2.56 23.49 -8.94
N ARG A 18 3.32 22.72 -9.72
CA ARG A 18 2.98 21.33 -10.03
C ARG A 18 3.02 20.56 -8.71
N ALA A 19 1.85 20.30 -8.14
CA ALA A 19 1.73 19.30 -7.09
C ALA A 19 2.09 17.94 -7.71
N THR A 20 3.23 17.38 -7.32
CA THR A 20 3.53 15.99 -7.58
C THR A 20 2.59 15.17 -6.69
N PRO A 21 1.75 14.27 -7.24
CA PRO A 21 0.97 13.37 -6.40
C PRO A 21 1.96 12.54 -5.60
N ILE A 22 1.90 12.63 -4.27
CA ILE A 22 2.60 11.70 -3.40
C ILE A 22 1.79 10.39 -3.48
N PRO A 23 2.37 9.28 -3.95
CA PRO A 23 1.68 8.00 -3.90
C PRO A 23 1.35 7.70 -2.44
N ALA A 24 0.07 7.47 -2.14
CA ALA A 24 -0.33 6.95 -0.84
C ALA A 24 0.09 5.48 -0.81
N VAL A 25 1.25 5.20 -0.22
CA VAL A 25 1.71 3.82 0.00
C VAL A 25 0.82 3.21 1.09
N ASP A 26 0.23 2.06 0.79
CA ASP A 26 -0.55 1.30 1.75
C ASP A 26 0.38 0.34 2.50
N ASP A 27 0.88 0.77 3.66
CA ASP A 27 1.80 -0.02 4.50
C ASP A 27 1.09 -1.07 5.38
N ARG A 28 -0.20 -1.34 5.13
CA ARG A 28 -0.98 -2.29 5.94
C ARG A 28 -0.53 -3.72 5.64
N LEU A 29 -0.21 -4.47 6.69
CA LEU A 29 0.12 -5.89 6.59
C LEU A 29 -1.09 -6.76 6.98
N LEU A 30 -1.33 -7.83 6.22
CA LEU A 30 -2.46 -8.74 6.44
C LEU A 30 -2.10 -9.92 7.37
N TYR A 31 -2.90 -10.10 8.42
CA TYR A 31 -2.73 -11.15 9.44
C TYR A 31 -4.01 -11.95 9.66
N LYS A 32 -3.85 -13.23 9.99
CA LYS A 32 -4.89 -14.06 10.60
C LYS A 32 -4.93 -13.82 12.10
N ILE A 33 -6.13 -13.57 12.61
CA ILE A 33 -6.39 -13.40 14.05
C ILE A 33 -6.29 -14.77 14.75
N PRO A 34 -5.77 -14.84 15.99
CA PRO A 34 -5.76 -16.07 16.77
C PRO A 34 -7.14 -16.74 16.83
N ALA A 35 -7.15 -18.07 16.69
CA ALA A 35 -8.39 -18.83 16.80
C ALA A 35 -9.07 -18.56 18.16
N LYS A 36 -10.39 -18.27 18.13
CA LYS A 36 -11.25 -17.94 19.29
C LYS A 36 -11.11 -16.53 19.83
N GLU A 37 -10.34 -15.66 19.19
CA GLU A 37 -10.35 -14.23 19.49
C GLU A 37 -11.32 -13.51 18.55
N SER A 38 -12.06 -12.51 19.05
CA SER A 38 -12.91 -11.69 18.20
C SER A 38 -12.12 -10.53 17.61
N MET A 39 -12.55 -10.04 16.45
CA MET A 39 -11.96 -8.85 15.81
C MET A 39 -11.87 -7.65 16.75
N ASP A 40 -12.94 -7.36 17.51
CA ASP A 40 -12.97 -6.25 18.47
C ASP A 40 -11.94 -6.41 19.59
N ALA A 41 -11.82 -7.62 20.15
CA ALA A 41 -10.88 -7.89 21.23
C ALA A 41 -9.43 -7.80 20.73
N PHE A 42 -9.16 -8.42 19.58
CA PHE A 42 -7.85 -8.37 18.94
C PHE A 42 -7.46 -6.94 18.57
N GLY A 43 -8.36 -6.17 17.96
CA GLY A 43 -8.10 -4.79 17.55
C GLY A 43 -7.79 -3.86 18.74
N ALA A 44 -8.52 -4.01 19.85
CA ALA A 44 -8.23 -3.29 21.08
C ALA A 44 -6.86 -3.68 21.67
N ALA A 45 -6.55 -4.99 21.68
CA ALA A 45 -5.26 -5.49 22.15
C ALA A 45 -4.10 -4.99 21.27
N PHE A 46 -4.26 -5.02 19.95
CA PHE A 46 -3.27 -4.52 18.99
C PHE A 46 -3.01 -3.03 19.18
N THR A 47 -4.06 -2.21 19.26
CA THR A 47 -3.92 -0.76 19.46
C THR A 47 -3.23 -0.43 20.77
N SER A 48 -3.63 -1.12 21.86
CA SER A 48 -3.01 -0.94 23.18
C SER A 48 -1.55 -1.38 23.18
N ARG A 49 -1.22 -2.51 22.55
CA ARG A 49 0.13 -3.04 22.51
C ARG A 49 1.03 -2.19 21.64
N CYS A 50 0.55 -1.78 20.48
CA CYS A 50 1.29 -0.95 19.53
C CYS A 50 1.67 0.39 20.16
N SER A 51 0.77 1.06 20.88
CA SER A 51 1.03 2.37 21.51
C SER A 51 1.96 2.31 22.74
N THR A 52 2.20 1.12 23.27
CA THR A 52 3.06 0.89 24.45
C THR A 52 4.23 -0.04 24.13
N TRP A 53 4.58 -0.18 22.85
CA TRP A 53 5.61 -1.10 22.39
C TRP A 53 6.99 -0.71 22.94
N GLU A 54 7.51 -1.47 23.90
CA GLU A 54 8.76 -1.14 24.59
C GLU A 54 9.97 -0.91 23.66
N PRO A 55 10.18 -1.71 22.59
CA PRO A 55 11.28 -1.44 21.65
C PRO A 55 11.24 -0.04 21.04
N ALA A 56 10.04 0.49 20.75
CA ALA A 56 9.89 1.83 20.20
C ALA A 56 10.17 2.92 21.25
N LEU A 57 9.71 2.71 22.48
CA LEU A 57 9.83 3.66 23.59
C LEU A 57 11.26 3.75 24.14
N HIS A 58 11.90 2.60 24.37
CA HIS A 58 13.18 2.52 25.09
C HIS A 58 14.39 2.37 24.16
N GLY A 59 14.20 1.85 22.95
CA GLY A 59 15.28 1.60 22.00
C GLY A 59 15.62 2.82 21.12
N ALA A 60 14.61 3.57 20.67
CA ALA A 60 14.77 4.56 19.61
C ALA A 60 14.15 5.94 19.92
N SER A 61 13.64 6.15 21.14
CA SER A 61 12.98 7.40 21.58
C SER A 61 11.91 7.87 20.59
N LEU A 62 11.09 6.92 20.10
CA LEU A 62 10.09 7.21 19.09
C LEU A 62 8.83 7.79 19.70
N THR A 63 8.12 8.61 18.91
CA THR A 63 6.77 9.09 19.20
C THR A 63 5.76 8.20 18.49
N PHE A 64 4.74 7.78 19.22
CA PHE A 64 3.65 7.00 18.62
C PHE A 64 2.92 7.84 17.58
N LEU A 65 2.80 7.31 16.35
CA LEU A 65 2.04 7.95 15.30
C LEU A 65 0.63 7.37 15.20
N GLN A 66 0.54 6.07 14.94
CA GLN A 66 -0.74 5.41 14.71
C GLN A 66 -0.69 3.90 14.95
N ALA A 67 -1.86 3.38 15.30
CA ALA A 67 -2.20 1.98 15.17
C ALA A 67 -3.47 1.91 14.32
N LEU A 68 -3.41 1.21 13.19
CA LEU A 68 -4.55 0.98 12.32
C LEU A 68 -4.92 -0.50 12.40
N VAL A 69 -6.22 -0.74 12.53
CA VAL A 69 -6.83 -2.08 12.51
C VAL A 69 -8.00 -1.99 11.55
N GLU A 70 -7.89 -2.66 10.41
CA GLU A 70 -8.97 -2.74 9.44
C GLU A 70 -9.38 -4.20 9.22
N PRO A 71 -10.61 -4.58 9.62
CA PRO A 71 -11.10 -5.93 9.42
C PRO A 71 -11.13 -6.33 7.95
N GLY A 72 -10.77 -7.59 7.71
CA GLY A 72 -10.84 -8.25 6.41
C GLY A 72 -9.57 -8.14 5.57
N ASP A 73 -9.54 -8.91 4.50
CA ASP A 73 -8.48 -8.90 3.50
C ASP A 73 -8.54 -7.65 2.60
N PHE A 74 -7.68 -7.60 1.59
CA PHE A 74 -7.65 -6.49 0.62
C PHE A 74 -8.86 -6.45 -0.33
N SER A 75 -9.67 -7.51 -0.37
CA SER A 75 -10.96 -7.55 -1.07
C SER A 75 -12.15 -7.25 -0.15
N GLY A 76 -11.94 -7.12 1.16
CA GLY A 76 -12.99 -6.90 2.16
C GLY A 76 -13.66 -8.18 2.66
N ASN A 77 -13.13 -9.36 2.31
CA ASN A 77 -13.61 -10.65 2.82
C ASN A 77 -12.94 -10.99 4.16
N ASN A 78 -13.36 -12.10 4.78
CA ASN A 78 -12.72 -12.66 5.99
C ASN A 78 -12.65 -11.69 7.19
N ALA A 79 -13.60 -10.75 7.31
CA ALA A 79 -13.58 -9.71 8.34
C ALA A 79 -13.62 -10.21 9.79
N ASP A 80 -13.96 -11.48 10.02
CA ASP A 80 -13.95 -12.10 11.35
C ASP A 80 -12.63 -12.83 11.65
N THR A 81 -11.80 -13.11 10.64
CA THR A 81 -10.64 -14.00 10.75
C THR A 81 -9.34 -13.38 10.28
N GLU A 82 -9.40 -12.31 9.48
CA GLU A 82 -8.26 -11.63 8.89
C GLU A 82 -8.35 -10.12 9.12
N VAL A 83 -7.19 -9.47 9.20
CA VAL A 83 -7.07 -8.06 9.56
C VAL A 83 -5.84 -7.43 8.94
N LYS A 84 -6.02 -6.23 8.40
CA LYS A 84 -4.97 -5.35 7.93
C LYS A 84 -4.50 -4.46 9.07
N LEU A 85 -3.20 -4.45 9.34
CA LEU A 85 -2.61 -3.83 10.51
C LEU A 85 -1.51 -2.85 10.12
N VAL A 86 -1.43 -1.73 10.85
CA VAL A 86 -0.25 -0.85 10.87
C VAL A 86 0.05 -0.48 12.31
N CYS A 87 1.32 -0.59 12.70
CA CYS A 87 1.84 0.01 13.92
C CYS A 87 3.02 0.91 13.56
N ALA A 88 2.82 2.22 13.59
CA ALA A 88 3.80 3.19 13.13
C ALA A 88 4.19 4.19 14.22
N TRP A 89 5.46 4.54 14.21
CA TRP A 89 6.14 5.39 15.16
C TRP A 89 7.08 6.33 14.39
N SER A 90 7.47 7.48 14.95
CA SER A 90 8.43 8.37 14.30
C SER A 90 9.37 9.12 15.24
N ASN A 91 10.47 9.58 14.68
CA ASN A 91 11.37 10.57 15.26
C ASN A 91 11.99 11.42 14.13
N ASP A 92 13.03 12.20 14.46
CA ASP A 92 13.73 13.04 13.49
C ASP A 92 14.42 12.24 12.36
N ALA A 93 14.62 10.93 12.53
CA ALA A 93 15.18 10.05 11.50
C ALA A 93 14.14 9.47 10.54
N GLY A 94 12.84 9.62 10.84
CA GLY A 94 11.73 9.18 9.97
C GLY A 94 10.70 8.30 10.67
N ILE A 95 9.88 7.63 9.86
CA ILE A 95 8.84 6.70 10.32
C ILE A 95 9.44 5.28 10.42
N GLN A 96 9.09 4.56 11.47
CA GLN A 96 9.41 3.15 11.68
C GLN A 96 8.14 2.37 11.98
N THR A 97 8.06 1.13 11.51
CA THR A 97 6.91 0.25 11.73
C THR A 97 7.29 -0.95 12.59
N PHE A 98 6.38 -1.35 13.48
CA PHE A 98 6.53 -2.52 14.36
C PHE A 98 5.34 -3.47 14.21
N THR A 99 4.62 -3.40 13.09
CA THR A 99 3.38 -4.14 12.85
C THR A 99 3.57 -5.64 13.07
N ALA A 100 4.61 -6.22 12.46
CA ALA A 100 4.88 -7.64 12.53
C ALA A 100 5.18 -8.12 13.96
N ASP A 101 6.04 -7.39 14.67
CA ASP A 101 6.40 -7.76 16.04
C ASP A 101 5.21 -7.66 17.00
N VAL A 102 4.42 -6.59 16.87
CA VAL A 102 3.22 -6.39 17.69
C VAL A 102 2.18 -7.46 17.38
N ALA A 103 1.90 -7.74 16.11
CA ALA A 103 0.96 -8.78 15.70
C ALA A 103 1.39 -10.16 16.21
N ALA A 104 2.66 -10.53 16.02
CA ALA A 104 3.23 -11.78 16.50
C ALA A 104 3.16 -11.90 18.04
N SER A 105 3.34 -10.80 18.77
CA SER A 105 3.24 -10.79 20.25
C SER A 105 1.82 -11.10 20.76
N LEU A 106 0.81 -10.90 19.90
CA LEU A 106 -0.59 -11.22 20.16
C LEU A 106 -0.98 -12.59 19.57
N GLY A 107 -0.04 -13.32 18.98
CA GLY A 107 -0.28 -14.63 18.39
C GLY A 107 -0.92 -14.59 17.00
N ALA A 108 -1.06 -13.41 16.39
CA ALA A 108 -1.50 -13.32 15.01
C ALA A 108 -0.41 -13.84 14.07
N THR A 109 -0.82 -14.51 13.00
CA THR A 109 0.10 -15.09 12.02
C THR A 109 -0.04 -14.37 10.70
N PRO A 110 1.06 -14.06 9.98
CA PRO A 110 0.95 -13.46 8.66
C PRO A 110 0.12 -14.37 7.76
N VAL A 111 -0.77 -13.76 6.98
CA VAL A 111 -1.43 -14.47 5.88
C VAL A 111 -0.33 -14.80 4.87
N SER A 112 -0.03 -16.09 4.71
CA SER A 112 1.09 -16.56 3.90
C SER A 112 0.97 -16.04 2.46
N ALA A 113 2.08 -15.91 1.75
CA ALA A 113 2.11 -15.52 0.33
C ALA A 113 1.17 -16.35 -0.57
N SER A 114 0.84 -17.59 -0.18
CA SER A 114 -0.15 -18.44 -0.87
C SER A 114 -1.60 -17.97 -0.73
N ASP A 115 -1.87 -17.19 0.31
CA ASP A 115 -3.18 -16.63 0.67
C ASP A 115 -3.21 -15.11 0.47
N SER A 116 -2.06 -14.49 0.21
CA SER A 116 -1.95 -13.07 -0.15
C SER A 116 -2.26 -12.92 -1.64
N PRO A 117 -3.12 -11.98 -2.05
CA PRO A 117 -3.33 -11.70 -3.47
C PRO A 117 -2.07 -11.07 -4.11
N PHE A 118 -1.09 -10.66 -3.29
CA PHE A 118 0.16 -10.09 -3.77
C PHE A 118 1.15 -11.16 -4.20
N LEU A 119 1.53 -11.10 -5.47
CA LEU A 119 2.57 -11.93 -6.03
C LEU A 119 3.92 -11.19 -5.95
N LEU A 120 4.97 -11.87 -5.49
CA LEU A 120 6.32 -11.31 -5.37
C LEU A 120 7.06 -11.42 -6.71
N TYR A 121 7.64 -10.32 -7.16
CA TYR A 121 8.43 -10.23 -8.39
C TYR A 121 9.75 -9.53 -8.15
N ALA A 122 10.78 -9.97 -8.89
CA ALA A 122 11.99 -9.21 -9.12
C ALA A 122 11.77 -8.28 -10.33
N ILE A 123 12.15 -7.01 -10.20
CA ILE A 123 12.05 -6.04 -11.30
C ILE A 123 13.18 -6.28 -12.33
N PRO A 124 13.01 -5.84 -13.59
CA PRO A 124 14.04 -5.98 -14.62
C PRO A 124 15.38 -5.36 -14.21
N ALA A 125 16.47 -6.06 -14.53
CA ALA A 125 17.81 -5.58 -14.20
C ALA A 125 18.10 -4.24 -14.90
N GLY A 126 18.49 -3.23 -14.11
CA GLY A 126 18.82 -1.89 -14.60
C GLY A 126 17.62 -0.93 -14.68
N GLU A 127 16.43 -1.36 -14.28
CA GLU A 127 15.27 -0.51 -14.06
C GLU A 127 15.25 0.01 -12.63
N THR A 128 14.69 1.21 -12.41
CA THR A 128 14.45 1.72 -11.06
C THR A 128 13.08 1.27 -10.57
N MET A 129 12.91 1.10 -9.26
CA MET A 129 11.62 0.72 -8.68
C MET A 129 10.51 1.72 -9.03
N ASP A 130 10.80 3.02 -9.00
CA ASP A 130 9.83 4.06 -9.35
C ASP A 130 9.37 3.98 -10.81
N ASP A 131 10.30 3.78 -11.75
CA ASP A 131 9.97 3.63 -13.17
C ASP A 131 9.12 2.37 -13.41
N PHE A 132 9.49 1.26 -12.77
CA PHE A 132 8.76 0.01 -12.86
C PHE A 132 7.34 0.14 -12.31
N LEU A 133 7.16 0.73 -11.13
CA LEU A 133 5.86 0.91 -10.50
C LEU A 133 4.94 1.85 -11.30
N SER A 134 5.52 2.88 -11.89
CA SER A 134 4.82 3.79 -12.81
C SER A 134 4.31 3.04 -14.04
N ALA A 135 5.17 2.22 -14.66
CA ALA A 135 4.81 1.38 -15.80
C ALA A 135 3.75 0.34 -15.42
N PHE A 136 3.91 -0.35 -14.28
CA PHE A 136 2.96 -1.33 -13.78
C PHE A 136 1.57 -0.73 -13.56
N THR A 137 1.49 0.42 -12.87
CA THR A 137 0.21 1.11 -12.60
C THR A 137 -0.49 1.51 -13.91
N SER A 138 0.28 2.06 -14.86
CA SER A 138 -0.23 2.47 -16.18
C SER A 138 -0.77 1.28 -17.00
N THR A 139 0.04 0.22 -17.11
CA THR A 139 -0.31 -0.98 -17.87
C THR A 139 -1.46 -1.75 -17.21
N CYS A 140 -1.47 -1.84 -15.87
CA CYS A 140 -2.55 -2.48 -15.13
C CYS A 140 -3.90 -1.79 -15.35
N THR A 141 -3.92 -0.46 -15.54
CA THR A 141 -5.15 0.32 -15.78
C THR A 141 -5.70 0.14 -17.20
N THR A 142 -4.84 -0.17 -18.18
CA THR A 142 -5.18 -0.29 -19.61
C THR A 142 -4.96 -1.70 -20.13
N TRP A 143 -5.09 -2.71 -19.25
CA TRP A 143 -4.76 -4.08 -19.59
C TRP A 143 -5.66 -4.61 -20.73
N PRO A 144 -5.11 -5.01 -21.90
CA PRO A 144 -5.93 -5.29 -23.08
C PRO A 144 -6.98 -6.40 -22.90
N ALA A 145 -6.67 -7.41 -22.09
CA ALA A 145 -7.62 -8.50 -21.83
C ALA A 145 -8.83 -8.02 -21.01
N ALA A 146 -8.63 -7.02 -20.14
CA ALA A 146 -9.72 -6.43 -19.37
C ALA A 146 -10.53 -5.43 -20.21
N GLU A 147 -9.88 -4.63 -21.06
CA GLU A 147 -10.57 -3.68 -21.95
C GLU A 147 -11.43 -4.37 -23.01
N ALA A 148 -11.08 -5.60 -23.39
CA ALA A 148 -11.86 -6.40 -24.32
C ALA A 148 -13.19 -6.91 -23.74
N ASP A 149 -13.33 -6.93 -22.41
CA ASP A 149 -14.54 -7.38 -21.72
C ASP A 149 -15.29 -6.19 -21.07
N PRO A 150 -16.41 -5.73 -21.66
CA PRO A 150 -17.17 -4.61 -21.11
C PRO A 150 -17.83 -4.94 -19.76
N SER A 151 -17.82 -6.20 -19.35
CA SER A 151 -18.29 -6.63 -18.04
C SER A 151 -17.22 -6.50 -16.96
N ILE A 152 -16.03 -5.97 -17.25
CA ILE A 152 -14.95 -5.82 -16.28
C ILE A 152 -14.58 -4.33 -16.15
N ARG A 153 -14.37 -3.84 -14.93
CA ARG A 153 -13.91 -2.47 -14.66
C ARG A 153 -12.70 -2.46 -13.74
N PHE A 154 -11.79 -1.52 -13.96
CA PHE A 154 -10.58 -1.41 -13.15
C PHE A 154 -10.95 -1.08 -11.70
N LEU A 155 -10.41 -1.85 -10.76
CA LEU A 155 -10.63 -1.63 -9.33
C LEU A 155 -9.43 -0.90 -8.72
N GLY A 156 -8.21 -1.37 -9.01
CA GLY A 156 -7.00 -0.74 -8.52
C GLY A 156 -5.76 -1.59 -8.74
N SER A 157 -4.60 -0.95 -8.59
CA SER A 157 -3.31 -1.60 -8.46
C SER A 157 -2.71 -1.26 -7.10
N VAL A 158 -2.19 -2.26 -6.41
CA VAL A 158 -1.50 -2.07 -5.13
C VAL A 158 -0.11 -2.67 -5.26
N HIS A 159 0.87 -2.04 -4.61
CA HIS A 159 2.23 -2.54 -4.56
C HIS A 159 2.81 -2.32 -3.16
N GLU A 160 3.62 -3.28 -2.72
CA GLU A 160 4.44 -3.15 -1.52
C GLU A 160 5.89 -3.42 -1.90
N LEU A 161 6.81 -2.55 -1.46
CA LEU A 161 8.23 -2.73 -1.74
C LEU A 161 8.79 -3.89 -0.93
N GLY A 162 9.73 -4.61 -1.55
CA GLY A 162 10.47 -5.69 -0.93
C GLY A 162 9.70 -7.01 -0.83
N ASP A 163 10.41 -8.02 -0.34
CA ASP A 163 9.84 -9.32 -0.01
C ASP A 163 8.83 -9.25 1.16
N PHE A 164 8.26 -10.39 1.52
CA PHE A 164 7.30 -10.48 2.64
C PHE A 164 7.89 -10.14 4.02
N SER A 165 9.20 -9.93 4.11
CA SER A 165 9.91 -9.44 5.29
C SER A 165 10.37 -7.99 5.20
N GLY A 166 10.08 -7.31 4.08
CA GLY A 166 10.50 -5.94 3.80
C GLY A 166 11.96 -5.80 3.32
N ASN A 167 12.65 -6.90 3.02
CA ASN A 167 13.99 -6.87 2.45
C ASN A 167 13.93 -6.68 0.93
N ASN A 168 15.07 -6.36 0.29
CA ASN A 168 15.19 -6.24 -1.16
C ASN A 168 14.27 -5.18 -1.81
N ALA A 169 13.90 -4.13 -1.07
CA ALA A 169 12.96 -3.09 -1.53
C ALA A 169 13.39 -2.35 -2.81
N ASP A 170 14.68 -2.38 -3.17
CA ASP A 170 15.20 -1.78 -4.41
C ASP A 170 15.07 -2.71 -5.62
N THR A 171 14.82 -4.00 -5.43
CA THR A 171 14.90 -5.03 -6.48
C THR A 171 13.69 -5.96 -6.54
N GLU A 172 12.90 -6.04 -5.47
CA GLU A 172 11.75 -6.91 -5.35
C GLU A 172 10.52 -6.09 -4.95
N VAL A 173 9.37 -6.53 -5.44
CA VAL A 173 8.09 -5.85 -5.23
C VAL A 173 6.96 -6.87 -5.22
N ARG A 174 6.03 -6.65 -4.31
CA ARG A 174 4.78 -7.40 -4.19
C ARG A 174 3.72 -6.62 -4.94
N LEU A 175 3.11 -7.24 -5.95
CA LEU A 175 2.20 -6.57 -6.88
C LEU A 175 0.81 -7.18 -6.80
N LEU A 176 -0.20 -6.33 -6.99
CA LEU A 176 -1.58 -6.74 -7.20
C LEU A 176 -2.22 -5.83 -8.26
N CYS A 177 -2.80 -6.43 -9.30
CA CYS A 177 -3.58 -5.77 -10.34
C CYS A 177 -4.99 -6.36 -10.37
N THR A 178 -5.96 -5.60 -9.88
CA THR A 178 -7.33 -6.10 -9.65
C THR A 178 -8.35 -5.36 -10.48
N TRP A 179 -9.27 -6.13 -11.03
CA TRP A 179 -10.43 -5.66 -11.75
C TRP A 179 -11.69 -6.27 -11.13
N LEU A 180 -12.84 -5.63 -11.30
CA LEU A 180 -14.13 -6.09 -10.77
C LEU A 180 -15.09 -6.35 -11.92
N LYS A 181 -15.82 -7.46 -11.86
CA LYS A 181 -16.96 -7.67 -12.76
C LYS A 181 -18.06 -6.64 -12.50
N THR A 182 -18.75 -6.19 -13.53
CA THR A 182 -19.77 -5.12 -13.44
C THR A 182 -21.02 -5.57 -12.70
N ASP A 183 -21.26 -6.88 -12.61
CA ASP A 183 -22.30 -7.48 -11.76
C ASP A 183 -21.92 -7.49 -10.27
N GLY A 184 -20.68 -7.11 -9.93
CA GLY A 184 -20.16 -7.05 -8.56
C GLY A 184 -19.92 -8.41 -7.91
N SER A 185 -19.98 -9.50 -8.67
CA SER A 185 -19.92 -10.86 -8.14
C SER A 185 -18.51 -11.32 -7.79
N ASP A 186 -17.50 -10.89 -8.56
CA ASP A 186 -16.12 -11.35 -8.42
C ASP A 186 -15.10 -10.28 -8.82
N THR A 187 -13.88 -10.43 -8.30
CA THR A 187 -12.66 -9.82 -8.83
C THR A 187 -12.00 -10.71 -9.89
N VAL A 188 -11.30 -10.07 -10.82
CA VAL A 188 -10.43 -10.71 -11.81
C VAL A 188 -9.04 -10.12 -11.65
N GLU A 189 -8.03 -10.98 -11.59
CA GLU A 189 -6.64 -10.58 -11.36
C GLU A 189 -5.81 -10.80 -12.62
N PHE A 190 -5.04 -9.78 -13.00
CA PHE A 190 -4.13 -9.82 -14.14
C PHE A 190 -2.68 -9.55 -13.74
N THR A 191 -2.37 -9.63 -12.44
CA THR A 191 -1.05 -9.28 -11.88
C THR A 191 0.10 -9.94 -12.61
N ALA A 192 0.03 -11.26 -12.81
CA ALA A 192 1.12 -12.02 -13.42
C ALA A 192 1.33 -11.65 -14.88
N ASP A 193 0.26 -11.49 -15.65
CA ASP A 193 0.38 -11.13 -17.06
C ASP A 193 0.91 -9.71 -17.24
N VAL A 194 0.44 -8.77 -16.41
CA VAL A 194 0.93 -7.38 -16.40
C VAL A 194 2.41 -7.34 -16.03
N ALA A 195 2.80 -7.99 -14.94
CA ALA A 195 4.20 -8.01 -14.47
C ALA A 195 5.12 -8.64 -15.52
N ALA A 196 4.73 -9.78 -16.09
CA ALA A 196 5.49 -10.45 -17.15
C ALA A 196 5.61 -9.59 -18.42
N SER A 197 4.58 -8.82 -18.78
CA SER A 197 4.63 -7.90 -19.94
C SER A 197 5.66 -6.78 -19.78
N LEU A 198 6.02 -6.46 -18.54
CA LEU A 198 7.05 -5.48 -18.18
C LEU A 198 8.41 -6.13 -17.94
N GLY A 199 8.53 -7.46 -18.08
CA GLY A 199 9.78 -8.19 -17.89
C GLY A 199 10.11 -8.55 -16.45
N ALA A 200 9.21 -8.31 -15.49
CA ALA A 200 9.39 -8.76 -14.12
C ALA A 200 9.27 -10.28 -14.01
N THR A 201 10.02 -10.90 -13.10
CA THR A 201 10.05 -12.36 -12.93
C THR A 201 9.56 -12.76 -11.54
N PRO A 202 8.70 -13.79 -11.42
CA PRO A 202 8.30 -14.31 -10.11
C PRO A 202 9.53 -14.75 -9.28
N VAL A 203 9.47 -14.53 -7.97
CA VAL A 203 10.50 -14.93 -6.99
C VAL A 203 10.07 -16.16 -6.21
#